data_AF-I3IP32-F1
#
_entry.id   AF-I3IP32-F1
#
_cell.length_a   1.000
_cell.length_b   1.000
_cell.length_c   1.000
_cell.angle_alpha   90.00
_cell.angle_beta   90.00
_cell.angle_gamma   90.00
#
_symmetry.space_group_name_H-M   'P 1'
#
loop_
_entity.id
_entity.type
_entity.pdbx_description
1 polymer ?
#
loop_
_entity_poly.entity_id
_entity_poly.type
_entity_poly.pdbx_seq_one_letter_code
_entity_poly.pdbx_strand_id
1 'polypeptide(L)' 'MSPSQIVQKLWNYCNVLRDDGMSYGDYVEQLTYLLFLKMADERSKPPYNLPSQVPKEYITGKVF' A
#
# COMPACT_ATOMS: atom_id res chain seq x y z
N MET A 1 -6.14 1.74 14.39
CA MET A 1 -6.83 2.01 13.12
C MET A 1 -7.88 0.95 12.94
N SER A 2 -9.15 1.32 12.72
CA SER A 2 -10.18 0.34 12.37
C SER A 2 -10.07 -0.04 10.89
N PRO A 3 -10.47 -1.27 10.50
CA PRO A 3 -10.50 -1.68 9.09
C PRO A 3 -11.25 -0.70 8.17
N SER A 4 -12.32 -0.08 8.67
CA SER A 4 -13.10 0.94 7.96
C SER A 4 -12.28 2.18 7.58
N GLN A 5 -11.35 2.63 8.45
CA GLN A 5 -10.49 3.78 8.16
C GLN A 5 -9.47 3.48 7.06
N ILE A 6 -9.00 2.23 6.95
CA ILE A 6 -8.08 1.79 5.90
C ILE A 6 -8.80 1.74 4.56
N VAL A 7 -10.01 1.18 4.53
CA VAL A 7 -10.88 1.12 3.34
C VAL A 7 -11.19 2.52 2.83
N GLN A 8 -11.46 3.48 3.72
CA GLN A 8 -11.75 4.85 3.33
C GLN A 8 -10.54 5.56 2.70
N LYS A 9 -9.33 5.33 3.22
CA LYS A 9 -8.10 5.86 2.62
C LYS A 9 -7.84 5.26 1.24
N LEU A 10 -8.06 3.95 1.08
CA LEU A 10 -7.91 3.28 -0.22
C LEU A 10 -8.90 3.83 -1.24
N TRP A 11 -10.17 4.02 -0.86
CA TRP A 11 -11.19 4.64 -1.73
C TRP A 11 -10.81 6.04 -2.20
N ASN A 12 -10.21 6.86 -1.32
CA ASN A 12 -9.75 8.19 -1.71
C ASN A 12 -8.65 8.14 -2.76
N TYR A 13 -7.71 7.18 -2.68
CA TYR A 13 -6.69 6.99 -3.71
C TYR A 13 -7.28 6.46 -5.03
N CYS A 14 -8.26 5.55 -4.98
CA CYS A 14 -8.95 5.06 -6.17
C CYS A 14 -9.62 6.19 -6.95
N ASN A 15 -10.21 7.17 -6.25
CA ASN A 15 -10.87 8.31 -6.89
C ASN A 15 -9.85 9.18 -7.66
N VAL A 16 -8.69 9.47 -7.07
CA VAL A 16 -7.62 10.25 -7.73
C VAL A 16 -7.08 9.53 -8.97
N LEU A 17 -6.78 8.23 -8.88
CA LEU A 17 -6.23 7.46 -10.00
C LEU A 17 -7.23 7.28 -11.15
N ARG A 18 -8.52 7.20 -10.83
CA ARG A 18 -9.60 7.15 -11.81
C ARG A 18 -9.69 8.47 -12.59
N ASP A 19 -9.55 9.60 -11.91
CA ASP A 19 -9.62 10.92 -12.53
C ASP A 19 -8.44 11.16 -13.50
N ASP A 20 -7.30 10.50 -13.28
CA ASP A 20 -6.12 10.53 -14.16
C ASP A 20 -6.23 9.59 -15.40
N GLY A 21 -7.36 8.91 -15.60
CA GLY A 21 -7.63 8.09 -16.79
C GLY A 21 -7.08 6.66 -16.73
N MET A 22 -6.68 6.18 -15.55
CA MET A 22 -6.23 4.80 -15.35
C MET A 22 -7.40 3.82 -15.43
N SER A 23 -7.21 2.68 -16.11
CA SER A 23 -8.22 1.62 -16.17
C SER A 23 -8.45 1.00 -14.79
N TYR A 24 -9.67 0.47 -14.56
CA TYR A 24 -10.02 -0.20 -13.30
C TYR A 24 -9.05 -1.32 -12.92
N GLY A 25 -8.69 -2.17 -13.89
CA GLY A 25 -7.74 -3.26 -13.67
C GLY A 25 -6.37 -2.74 -13.24
N ASP A 26 -5.88 -1.71 -13.92
CA ASP A 26 -4.55 -1.15 -13.69
C ASP A 26 -4.43 -0.52 -12.30
N TYR A 27 -5.42 0.28 -11.87
CA TYR A 27 -5.33 0.90 -10.54
C TYR A 27 -5.52 -0.11 -9.41
N VAL A 28 -6.34 -1.15 -9.60
CA VAL A 28 -6.49 -2.24 -8.62
C VAL A 28 -5.19 -3.00 -8.48
N GLU A 29 -4.49 -3.28 -9.58
CA GLU A 29 -3.20 -3.94 -9.57
C GLU A 29 -2.14 -3.10 -8.83
N GLN A 30 -2.03 -1.80 -9.15
CA GLN A 30 -1.08 -0.90 -8.48
C GLN A 30 -1.35 -0.75 -6.99
N LEU A 31 -2.61 -0.59 -6.59
CA LEU A 31 -3.00 -0.53 -5.18
C LEU A 31 -2.69 -1.84 -4.45
N THR A 32 -2.84 -2.98 -5.13
CA THR A 32 -2.49 -4.29 -4.58
C THR A 32 -0.99 -4.39 -4.31
N TYR A 33 -0.14 -3.94 -5.24
CA TYR A 33 1.32 -3.89 -5.02
C TYR A 33 1.68 -2.99 -3.83
N LEU A 34 1.12 -1.78 -3.76
CA LEU A 34 1.37 -0.84 -2.66
C LEU A 34 0.91 -1.41 -1.31
N LEU A 35 -0.24 -2.10 -1.27
CA LEU A 35 -0.75 -2.76 -0.07
C LEU A 35 0.21 -3.87 0.41
N PHE A 36 0.68 -4.73 -0.49
CA PHE A 36 1.62 -5.79 -0.13
C PHE A 36 2.94 -5.24 0.40
N LEU A 37 3.49 -4.20 -0.24
CA LEU A 37 4.70 -3.53 0.24
C LEU A 37 4.50 -2.92 1.63
N LYS A 38 3.36 -2.26 1.85
CA LYS A 38 3.02 -1.71 3.17
C LYS A 38 2.86 -2.81 4.22
N MET A 39 2.21 -3.92 3.89
CA MET A 39 2.07 -5.06 4.79
C MET A 39 3.43 -5.70 5.14
N ALA A 40 4.33 -5.82 4.16
CA ALA A 40 5.69 -6.32 4.39
C ALA A 40 6.49 -5.40 5.32
N ASP A 41 6.40 -4.09 5.11
CA ASP A 41 7.00 -3.06 5.99
C ASP A 41 6.45 -3.14 7.43
N GLU A 42 5.13 -3.20 7.60
CA GLU A 42 4.50 -3.32 8.93
C GLU A 42 4.88 -4.62 9.65
N ARG A 43 5.08 -5.72 8.93
CA ARG A 43 5.56 -6.99 9.52
C ARG A 43 7.01 -6.92 9.98
N SER A 44 7.82 -6.02 9.41
CA SER A 44 9.19 -5.79 9.85
C SER A 44 9.29 -4.93 11.12
N LYS A 45 8.19 -4.28 11.51
CA LYS A 45 8.08 -3.41 12.67
C LYS A 45 7.51 -4.16 13.89
N PRO A 46 7.61 -3.58 15.10
CA PRO A 46 6.92 -4.11 16.27
C PRO A 46 5.40 -4.23 16.01
N PRO A 47 4.74 -5.29 16.50
CA PRO A 47 5.24 -6.32 17.42
C PRO A 47 5.93 -7.51 16.72
N TYR A 48 5.85 -7.60 15.40
CA TYR A 48 6.23 -8.82 14.67
C TYR A 48 7.74 -8.93 14.45
N ASN A 49 8.42 -7.81 14.17
CA ASN A 49 9.88 -7.73 13.98
C ASN A 49 10.45 -8.81 13.04
N LEU A 50 9.69 -9.17 12.00
CA LEU A 50 10.08 -10.20 11.06
C LEU A 50 11.15 -9.67 10.10
N PRO A 51 12.09 -10.52 9.63
CA PRO A 51 13.04 -10.10 8.61
C PRO A 51 12.28 -9.68 7.35
N SER A 52 12.54 -8.46 6.88
CA SER A 52 11.96 -7.98 5.62
C SER A 52 12.48 -8.84 4.46
N GLN A 53 11.55 -9.40 3.69
CA GLN A 53 11.88 -10.08 2.42
C GLN A 53 12.06 -9.07 1.27
N VAL A 54 11.66 -7.81 1.48
CA VAL A 54 11.80 -6.72 0.51
C VAL A 54 13.13 -5.99 0.78
N PRO A 55 13.98 -5.77 -0.24
CA PRO A 55 15.20 -4.99 -0.10
C PRO A 55 14.90 -3.60 0.47
N LYS A 56 15.79 -3.10 1.34
CA LYS A 56 15.59 -1.83 2.06
C LYS A 56 15.35 -0.62 1.15
N GLU A 57 15.87 -0.67 -0.07
CA GLU A 57 15.72 0.39 -1.09
C GLU A 57 14.27 0.59 -1.55
N TYR A 58 13.42 -0.44 -1.42
CA TYR A 58 12.02 -0.43 -1.83
C TYR A 58 11.03 -0.41 -0.66
N ILE A 59 11.52 -0.38 0.58
CA ILE A 59 10.66 -0.27 1.77
C ILE A 59 10.09 1.16 1.79
N THR A 60 8.77 1.24 1.95
CA THR A 60 7.85 2.35 1.62
C THR A 60 8.01 3.65 2.44
N GLY A 61 9.23 4.00 2.84
CA GLY A 61 9.57 5.25 3.52
C GLY A 61 10.07 6.37 2.59
N LYS A 62 10.16 6.13 1.27
CA LYS A 62 10.67 7.12 0.29
C LYS A 62 9.68 7.51 -0.82
N VAL A 63 8.50 6.89 -0.87
CA VAL A 63 7.53 7.05 -1.98
C VAL A 63 6.30 7.86 -1.56
N PHE A 64 6.22 8.28 -0.29
CA PHE A 64 5.20 9.18 0.24
C PHE A 64 5.85 10.30 1.06
#